data_AF-A0A7L4R242-F1
#
_entry.id   AF-A0A7L4R242-F1
#
_cell.length_a   1.000
_cell.length_b   1.000
_cell.length_c   1.000
_cell.angle_alpha   90.00
_cell.angle_beta   90.00
_cell.angle_gamma   90.00
#
_symmetry.space_group_name_H-M   'P 1'
#
loop_
_entity.id
_entity.type
_entity.pdbx_description
1 polymer ?
#
loop_
_entity_poly.entity_id
_entity_poly.type
_entity_poly.pdbx_seq_one_letter_code
_entity_poly.pdbx_strand_id
1 'polypeptide(L)'
;MTETKSKVTLIGRELAKNGLEFVYEGTIGDCGSCKLSKACNNLKKGRRYRIVGVRKTEHSCPVHLNGALSVEVIESPIPVLISADMAIRNTRIQFEFSCSREGCPNYDLCRPEGLNDGEKYVVLDVIGNAPDVCEKGRSLQLVELMPVQ
;
A
#
# COMPACT_ATOMS: atom_id res chain seq x y z
N MET A 1 13.05 -11.12 -13.25
CA MET A 1 11.59 -10.90 -13.31
C MET A 1 11.05 -11.31 -11.95
N THR A 2 10.75 -10.35 -11.07
CA THR A 2 10.17 -10.65 -9.76
C THR A 2 8.76 -11.19 -10.00
N GLU A 3 8.57 -12.50 -9.83
CA GLU A 3 7.25 -13.12 -9.83
C GLU A 3 6.39 -12.43 -8.80
N THR A 4 5.52 -11.54 -9.26
CA THR A 4 4.62 -10.82 -8.39
C THR A 4 3.50 -11.77 -8.04
N LYS A 5 3.63 -12.45 -6.90
CA LYS A 5 2.66 -13.46 -6.46
C LYS A 5 1.31 -12.79 -6.21
N SER A 6 0.33 -13.11 -7.06
CA SER A 6 -1.03 -12.63 -6.86
C SER A 6 -1.70 -13.39 -5.70
N LYS A 7 -2.57 -12.68 -4.98
CA LYS A 7 -3.45 -13.24 -3.94
C LYS A 7 -4.90 -13.01 -4.32
N VAL A 8 -5.75 -13.96 -3.99
CA VAL A 8 -7.20 -13.78 -4.13
C VAL A 8 -7.75 -13.24 -2.82
N THR A 9 -8.51 -12.16 -2.88
CA THR A 9 -9.20 -11.57 -1.71
C THR A 9 -10.61 -11.11 -2.11
N LEU A 10 -11.34 -10.52 -1.17
CA LEU A 10 -12.63 -9.89 -1.42
C LEU A 10 -12.54 -8.38 -1.22
N ILE A 11 -13.19 -7.61 -2.08
CA ILE A 11 -13.35 -6.16 -1.94
C ILE A 11 -14.79 -5.75 -2.25
N GLY A 12 -15.24 -4.62 -1.75
CA GLY A 12 -16.57 -4.09 -2.05
C GLY A 12 -16.81 -3.97 -3.56
N ARG A 13 -18.02 -4.32 -4.00
CA ARG A 13 -18.40 -4.39 -5.42
C ARG A 13 -18.03 -3.12 -6.19
N GLU A 14 -18.33 -1.97 -5.61
CA GLU A 14 -18.11 -0.64 -6.22
C GLU A 14 -16.62 -0.30 -6.43
N LEU A 15 -15.72 -0.94 -5.68
CA LEU A 15 -14.27 -0.76 -5.74
C LEU A 15 -13.56 -1.85 -6.58
N ALA A 16 -14.27 -2.90 -6.99
CA ALA A 16 -13.70 -4.03 -7.72
C ALA A 16 -13.43 -3.68 -9.19
N LYS A 17 -12.40 -2.87 -9.43
CA LYS A 17 -11.99 -2.40 -10.76
C LYS A 17 -10.52 -2.72 -11.00
N ASN A 18 -10.20 -3.31 -12.15
CA ASN A 18 -8.81 -3.56 -12.53
C ASN A 18 -8.01 -2.26 -12.55
N GLY A 19 -6.79 -2.31 -12.01
CA GLY A 19 -5.89 -1.16 -11.86
C GLY A 19 -6.14 -0.32 -10.62
N LEU A 20 -7.26 -0.48 -9.92
CA LEU A 20 -7.51 0.24 -8.67
C LEU A 20 -6.53 -0.22 -7.59
N GLU A 21 -6.04 0.75 -6.83
CA GLU A 21 -5.14 0.54 -5.71
C GLU A 21 -5.81 0.91 -4.40
N PHE A 22 -5.50 0.17 -3.34
CA PHE A 22 -6.05 0.42 -2.02
C PHE A 22 -5.06 -0.01 -0.94
N VAL A 23 -5.19 0.58 0.24
CA VAL A 23 -4.49 0.15 1.46
C VAL A 23 -5.44 -0.72 2.27
N TYR A 24 -4.96 -1.89 2.69
CA TYR A 24 -5.77 -2.81 3.47
C TYR A 24 -5.72 -2.46 4.97
N GLU A 25 -6.87 -2.11 5.56
CA GLU A 25 -6.98 -1.61 6.94
C GLU A 25 -7.32 -2.68 8.00
N GLY A 26 -7.55 -3.92 7.59
CA GLY A 26 -7.90 -5.02 8.49
C GLY A 26 -9.40 -5.26 8.63
N THR A 27 -9.76 -6.05 9.65
CA THR A 27 -11.14 -6.45 9.97
C THR A 27 -11.87 -5.36 10.75
N ILE A 28 -13.19 -5.25 10.55
CA ILE A 28 -14.08 -4.51 11.44
C ILE A 28 -14.97 -5.44 12.27
N GLY A 29 -15.67 -4.91 13.28
CA GLY A 29 -16.50 -5.68 14.21
C GLY A 29 -17.54 -6.59 13.54
N ASP A 30 -18.20 -6.09 12.51
CA ASP A 30 -19.23 -6.84 11.76
C ASP A 30 -18.69 -8.06 10.98
N CYS A 31 -17.37 -8.19 10.83
CA CYS A 31 -16.74 -9.32 10.16
C CYS A 31 -16.61 -10.57 11.04
N GLY A 32 -16.83 -10.46 12.37
CA GLY A 32 -16.51 -11.52 13.35
C GLY A 32 -17.21 -12.86 13.11
N SER A 33 -18.46 -12.84 12.63
CA SER A 33 -19.27 -14.04 12.35
C SER A 33 -19.29 -14.43 10.86
N CYS A 34 -18.56 -13.71 10.00
CA CYS A 34 -18.61 -13.91 8.57
C CYS A 34 -17.87 -15.18 8.12
N LYS A 35 -18.56 -16.07 7.40
CA LYS A 35 -17.97 -17.31 6.85
C LYS A 35 -16.80 -17.05 5.89
N LEU A 36 -16.80 -15.89 5.23
CA LEU A 36 -15.77 -15.48 4.28
C LEU A 36 -14.66 -14.64 4.93
N SER A 37 -14.69 -14.43 6.25
CA SER A 37 -13.75 -13.57 6.96
C SER A 37 -12.29 -13.93 6.68
N LYS A 38 -11.94 -15.22 6.63
CA LYS A 38 -10.58 -15.67 6.30
C LYS A 38 -10.14 -15.26 4.90
N ALA A 39 -11.04 -15.30 3.91
CA ALA A 39 -10.71 -14.93 2.53
C ALA A 39 -10.70 -13.40 2.33
N CYS A 40 -11.58 -12.68 3.04
CA CYS A 40 -11.66 -11.22 3.01
C CYS A 40 -10.48 -10.57 3.74
N ASN A 41 -9.94 -11.24 4.76
CA ASN A 41 -8.94 -10.68 5.66
C ASN A 41 -7.60 -11.45 5.61
N ASN A 42 -7.15 -11.78 4.41
CA ASN A 42 -5.90 -12.52 4.16
C ASN A 42 -4.72 -11.65 3.67
N LEU A 43 -4.92 -10.32 3.64
CA LEU A 43 -3.92 -9.33 3.30
C LEU A 43 -3.23 -8.80 4.56
N LYS A 44 -2.06 -8.20 4.41
CA LYS A 44 -1.33 -7.62 5.54
C LYS A 44 -1.80 -6.18 5.75
N LYS A 45 -2.19 -5.86 6.98
CA LYS A 45 -2.66 -4.52 7.35
C LYS A 45 -1.59 -3.46 7.06
N GLY A 46 -2.04 -2.30 6.57
CA GLY A 46 -1.19 -1.16 6.27
C GLY A 46 -0.34 -1.34 5.02
N ARG A 47 -0.62 -2.35 4.17
CA ARG A 47 0.04 -2.51 2.86
C ARG A 47 -0.85 -2.08 1.71
N ARG A 48 -0.22 -1.51 0.68
CA ARG A 48 -0.85 -1.12 -0.58
C ARG A 48 -0.92 -2.30 -1.55
N TYR A 49 -2.10 -2.52 -2.13
CA TYR A 49 -2.38 -3.56 -3.10
C TYR A 49 -3.01 -2.97 -4.36
N ARG A 50 -2.76 -3.59 -5.51
CA ARG A 50 -3.38 -3.27 -6.80
C ARG A 50 -4.22 -4.43 -7.30
N ILE A 51 -5.42 -4.15 -7.76
CA ILE A 51 -6.30 -5.15 -8.39
C ILE A 51 -5.80 -5.44 -9.80
N VAL A 52 -5.45 -6.70 -10.07
CA VAL A 52 -5.01 -7.17 -11.40
C VAL A 52 -6.06 -8.05 -12.08
N GLY A 53 -7.06 -8.52 -11.33
CA GLY A 53 -8.17 -9.28 -11.88
C GLY A 53 -9.43 -9.14 -11.04
N VAL A 54 -10.58 -9.03 -11.69
CA VAL A 54 -11.90 -9.04 -11.05
C VAL A 54 -12.63 -10.31 -11.46
N ARG A 55 -13.07 -11.10 -10.48
CA ARG A 55 -13.83 -12.33 -10.72
C ARG A 55 -15.32 -12.01 -10.65
N LYS A 56 -16.15 -12.83 -11.31
CA LYS A 56 -17.61 -12.66 -11.33
C LYS A 56 -18.33 -13.15 -10.06
N THR A 57 -17.59 -13.73 -9.11
CA THR A 57 -18.18 -14.30 -7.89
C THR A 57 -18.54 -13.19 -6.91
N GLU A 58 -19.84 -12.97 -6.75
CA GLU A 58 -20.43 -12.00 -5.84
C GLU A 58 -20.77 -12.64 -4.49
N HIS A 59 -20.61 -11.88 -3.43
CA HIS A 59 -20.89 -12.28 -2.06
C HIS A 59 -21.68 -11.19 -1.34
N SER A 60 -22.75 -11.56 -0.66
CA SER A 60 -23.47 -10.66 0.22
C SER A 60 -22.56 -10.24 1.39
N CYS A 61 -22.41 -8.93 1.62
CA CYS A 61 -21.63 -8.39 2.72
C CYS A 61 -22.38 -7.18 3.31
N PRO A 62 -22.62 -7.12 4.63
CA PRO A 62 -23.29 -5.98 5.26
C PRO A 62 -22.38 -4.73 5.35
N VAL A 63 -21.07 -4.90 5.20
CA VAL A 63 -20.07 -3.83 5.32
C VAL A 63 -19.90 -3.05 4.01
N HIS A 64 -19.94 -3.77 2.89
CA HIS A 64 -19.71 -3.17 1.57
C HIS A 64 -21.03 -2.86 0.87
N LEU A 65 -21.11 -1.66 0.29
CA LEU A 65 -22.23 -1.28 -0.57
C LEU A 65 -22.37 -2.27 -1.73
N ASN A 66 -23.57 -2.80 -1.92
CA ASN A 66 -23.91 -3.80 -2.94
C ASN A 66 -23.12 -5.13 -2.84
N GLY A 67 -22.56 -5.43 -1.65
CA GLY A 67 -21.80 -6.65 -1.40
C GLY A 67 -20.34 -6.58 -1.81
N ALA A 68 -19.70 -7.75 -1.89
CA ALA A 68 -18.28 -7.91 -2.19
C ALA A 68 -18.05 -8.80 -3.41
N LEU A 69 -16.96 -8.55 -4.12
CA LEU A 69 -16.49 -9.33 -5.26
C LEU A 69 -15.14 -9.97 -4.94
N SER A 70 -14.94 -11.18 -5.45
CA SER A 70 -13.62 -11.82 -5.43
C SER A 70 -12.68 -11.13 -6.43
N VAL A 71 -11.49 -10.75 -5.99
CA VAL A 71 -10.48 -10.07 -6.81
C VAL A 71 -9.11 -10.70 -6.65
N GLU A 72 -8.28 -10.60 -7.68
CA GLU A 72 -6.86 -10.92 -7.66
C GLU A 72 -6.06 -9.63 -7.46
N VAL A 73 -5.18 -9.64 -6.47
CA VAL A 73 -4.38 -8.48 -6.08
C VAL A 73 -2.90 -8.81 -6.02
N ILE A 74 -2.08 -7.80 -6.28
CA ILE A 74 -0.62 -7.83 -6.07
C ILE A 74 -0.24 -6.70 -5.12
N GLU A 75 0.88 -6.84 -4.40
CA GLU A 75 1.47 -5.71 -3.69
C GLU A 75 1.92 -4.65 -4.70
N SER A 76 1.67 -3.38 -4.38
CA SER A 76 1.97 -2.26 -5.28
C SER A 76 3.12 -1.41 -4.74
N PRO A 77 4.00 -0.87 -5.60
CA PRO A 77 4.99 0.12 -5.20
C PRO A 77 4.33 1.34 -4.54
N ILE A 78 5.04 1.93 -3.58
CA ILE A 78 4.57 3.10 -2.83
C ILE A 78 5.54 4.26 -3.07
N PRO A 79 5.08 5.38 -3.67
CA PRO A 79 5.90 6.57 -3.84
C PRO A 79 6.12 7.24 -2.48
N VAL A 80 7.37 7.55 -2.17
CA VAL A 80 7.76 8.08 -0.86
C VAL A 80 9.05 8.91 -0.95
N LEU A 81 9.22 9.84 -0.02
CA LEU A 81 10.46 10.57 0.17
C LEU A 81 11.36 9.88 1.20
N ILE A 82 12.60 9.61 0.81
CA ILE A 82 13.65 9.12 1.69
C ILE A 82 14.88 10.03 1.59
N SER A 83 15.79 9.92 2.56
CA SER A 83 17.07 10.63 2.50
C SER A 83 17.87 10.21 1.25
N ALA A 84 18.50 11.18 0.59
CA ALA A 84 19.21 10.95 -0.67
C ALA A 84 20.33 9.89 -0.58
N ASP A 85 20.96 9.74 0.58
CA ASP A 85 21.97 8.70 0.85
C ASP A 85 21.39 7.27 0.85
N MET A 86 20.09 7.12 1.09
CA MET A 86 19.37 5.84 1.07
C MET A 86 18.71 5.54 -0.29
N ALA A 87 18.62 6.54 -1.18
CA ALA A 87 17.93 6.46 -2.47
C ALA A 87 18.79 5.76 -3.53
N ILE A 88 19.05 4.47 -3.30
CA ILE A 88 19.87 3.63 -4.18
C ILE A 88 19.00 2.49 -4.69
N ARG A 89 18.80 2.42 -6.02
CA ARG A 89 18.00 1.37 -6.67
C ARG A 89 18.46 -0.03 -6.25
N ASN A 90 17.50 -0.92 -5.99
CA ASN A 90 17.68 -2.29 -5.49
C ASN A 90 18.29 -2.42 -4.08
N THR A 91 18.35 -1.34 -3.30
CA THR A 91 18.81 -1.38 -1.91
C THR A 91 17.66 -1.67 -0.96
N ARG A 92 17.95 -2.47 0.07
CA ARG A 92 17.03 -2.73 1.18
C ARG A 92 17.20 -1.65 2.24
N ILE A 93 16.10 -1.01 2.62
CA ILE A 93 16.07 0.00 3.69
C ILE A 93 15.05 -0.40 4.75
N GLN A 94 15.26 0.06 5.98
CA GLN A 94 14.23 0.07 7.00
C GLN A 94 13.58 1.45 6.96
N PHE A 95 12.27 1.49 6.71
CA PHE A 95 11.56 2.76 6.58
C PHE A 95 11.03 3.21 7.93
N GLU A 96 11.29 4.47 8.28
CA GLU A 96 10.83 5.07 9.53
C GLU A 96 10.20 6.45 9.26
N PHE A 97 9.04 6.70 9.88
CA PHE A 97 8.36 7.99 9.76
C PHE A 97 9.11 9.09 10.52
N SER A 98 9.99 9.77 9.80
CA SER A 98 10.94 10.71 10.39
C SER A 98 10.43 12.17 10.49
N CYS A 99 9.24 12.47 9.95
CA CYS A 99 8.65 13.81 9.97
C CYS A 99 7.23 13.79 10.56
N SER A 100 6.97 14.68 11.53
CA SER A 100 5.69 14.81 12.25
C SER A 100 4.93 16.10 11.92
N ARG A 101 5.36 16.87 10.93
CA ARG A 101 4.76 18.18 10.59
C ARG A 101 3.65 18.00 9.56
N GLU A 102 2.41 17.92 10.04
CA GLU A 102 1.21 17.68 9.21
C GLU A 102 0.97 18.78 8.16
N GLY A 103 1.39 20.03 8.42
CA GLY A 103 1.27 21.14 7.46
C GLY A 103 2.43 21.26 6.46
N CYS A 104 3.30 20.26 6.34
CA CYS A 104 4.41 20.29 5.40
C CYS A 104 3.91 19.94 3.98
N PRO A 105 4.31 20.66 2.92
CA PRO A 105 3.92 20.33 1.54
C PRO A 105 4.28 18.89 1.13
N ASN A 106 5.37 18.37 1.68
CA ASN A 106 5.85 17.01 1.45
C ASN A 106 5.26 15.96 2.40
N TYR A 107 4.29 16.30 3.26
CA TYR A 107 3.84 15.41 4.35
C TYR A 107 3.33 14.07 3.84
N ASP A 108 2.47 14.07 2.82
CA ASP A 108 1.89 12.84 2.25
C ASP A 108 2.93 11.92 1.59
N LEU A 109 4.07 12.47 1.15
CA LEU A 109 5.17 11.68 0.61
C LEU A 109 6.21 11.29 1.68
N CYS A 110 6.35 12.06 2.75
CA CYS A 110 7.15 11.66 3.91
C CYS A 110 6.44 10.60 4.77
N ARG A 111 5.10 10.60 4.72
CA ARG A 111 4.22 9.75 5.52
C ARG A 111 3.10 9.15 4.65
N PRO A 112 3.44 8.38 3.60
CA PRO A 112 2.44 7.86 2.68
C PRO A 112 1.62 6.74 3.31
N GLU A 113 0.39 6.59 2.84
CA GLU A 113 -0.42 5.42 3.14
C GLU A 113 0.19 4.16 2.52
N GLY A 114 0.04 3.01 3.20
CA GLY A 114 0.52 1.73 2.69
C GLY A 114 1.95 1.35 3.09
N LEU A 115 2.65 2.20 3.87
CA LEU A 115 3.90 1.86 4.55
C LEU A 115 3.67 1.61 6.04
N ASN A 116 4.35 0.60 6.57
CA ASN A 116 4.39 0.29 7.99
C ASN A 116 5.74 0.77 8.56
N ASP A 117 5.65 1.48 9.67
CA ASP A 117 6.82 2.01 10.38
C ASP A 117 7.73 0.87 10.86
N GLY A 118 9.03 1.01 10.66
CA GLY A 118 10.04 0.03 11.04
C GLY A 118 10.10 -1.23 10.18
N GLU A 119 9.28 -1.36 9.12
CA GLU A 119 9.37 -2.48 8.18
C GLU A 119 10.48 -2.27 7.13
N LYS A 120 10.90 -3.39 6.52
CA LYS A 120 11.92 -3.40 5.46
C LYS A 120 11.29 -3.34 4.08
N TYR A 121 11.87 -2.49 3.25
CA TYR A 121 11.46 -2.25 1.87
C TYR A 121 12.66 -2.31 0.93
N VAL A 122 12.41 -2.55 -0.36
CA VAL A 122 13.38 -2.38 -1.43
C VAL A 122 13.06 -1.11 -2.20
N VAL A 123 14.08 -0.30 -2.47
CA VAL A 123 13.99 0.81 -3.42
C VAL A 123 13.90 0.23 -4.83
N LEU A 124 12.71 0.22 -5.42
CA LEU A 124 12.51 -0.26 -6.79
C LEU A 124 13.04 0.71 -7.82
N ASP A 125 12.75 1.99 -7.61
CA ASP A 125 13.21 3.05 -8.49
C ASP A 125 13.43 4.37 -7.74
N VAL A 126 14.30 5.20 -8.31
CA VAL A 126 14.56 6.57 -7.87
C VAL A 126 13.99 7.49 -8.94
N ILE A 127 12.85 8.10 -8.63
CA ILE A 127 12.09 8.94 -9.56
C ILE A 127 12.78 10.30 -9.73
N GLY A 128 13.30 10.87 -8.64
CA GLY A 128 14.01 12.14 -8.69
C GLY A 128 14.06 12.88 -7.36
N ASN A 129 14.06 14.20 -7.42
CA ASN A 129 14.08 15.07 -6.24
C ASN A 129 12.69 15.21 -5.61
N ALA A 130 12.67 15.61 -4.33
CA ALA A 130 11.42 15.99 -3.68
C ALA A 130 10.72 17.14 -4.43
N PRO A 131 9.37 17.14 -4.51
CA PRO A 131 8.61 18.23 -5.13
C PRO A 131 8.89 19.59 -4.49
N ASP A 132 8.97 19.61 -3.16
CA ASP A 132 9.25 20.82 -2.37
C ASP A 132 10.50 20.68 -1.52
N VAL A 133 11.07 21.81 -1.11
CA VAL A 133 12.21 21.84 -0.19
C VAL A 133 11.78 21.41 1.21
N CYS A 134 12.55 20.54 1.84
CA CYS A 134 12.33 20.18 3.24
C CYS A 134 12.75 21.35 4.16
N GLU A 135 11.79 21.92 4.90
CA GLU A 135 12.07 23.00 5.86
C GLU A 135 12.99 22.58 7.03
N LYS A 136 13.18 21.27 7.25
CA LYS A 136 14.18 20.73 8.20
C LYS A 136 15.59 20.65 7.60
N GLY A 137 15.80 21.11 6.37
CA GLY A 137 17.09 21.08 5.68
C GLY A 137 17.54 19.69 5.22
N ARG A 138 16.64 18.70 5.18
CA ARG A 138 16.97 17.34 4.71
C ARG A 138 17.02 17.28 3.19
N SER A 139 18.02 16.59 2.66
CA SER A 139 18.08 16.24 1.23
C SER A 139 17.24 14.99 0.98
N LEU A 140 16.11 15.15 0.30
CA LEU A 140 15.12 14.09 0.08
C LEU A 140 15.01 13.76 -1.41
N GLN A 141 14.87 12.47 -1.70
CA GLN A 141 14.57 11.95 -3.04
C GLN A 141 13.26 11.19 -3.05
N LEU A 142 12.51 11.35 -4.14
CA LEU A 142 11.30 10.62 -4.43
C LEU A 142 11.66 9.27 -5.03
N VAL A 143 11.22 8.20 -4.37
CA VAL A 143 11.48 6.81 -4.74
C VAL A 143 10.20 5.99 -4.73
N GLU A 144 10.24 4.84 -5.38
CA GLU A 144 9.21 3.80 -5.22
C GLU A 144 9.74 2.69 -4.30
N LEU A 145 9.04 2.45 -3.20
CA LEU A 145 9.33 1.35 -2.29
C LEU A 145 8.41 0.16 -2.54
N MET A 146 8.96 -1.04 -2.44
CA MET A 146 8.19 -2.28 -2.43
C MET A 146 8.51 -3.09 -1.15
N PRO A 147 7.49 -3.66 -0.47
CA PRO A 147 7.75 -4.49 0.70
C PRO A 147 8.69 -5.65 0.38
N VAL A 148 9.61 -5.97 1.30
CA VAL A 148 10.39 -7.20 1.20
C VAL A 148 9.47 -8.39 1.54
N GLN A 149 9.50 -9.43 0.69
CA GLN A 149 8.79 -10.70 0.91
C GLN A 149 9.49 -11.57 1.96
#